data_AF-A0A117SU93-F1
#
_entry.id   AF-A0A117SU93-F1
#
_cell.length_a   1.000
_cell.length_b   1.000
_cell.length_c   1.000
_cell.angle_alpha   90.00
_cell.angle_beta   90.00
_cell.angle_gamma   90.00
#
_symmetry.space_group_name_H-M   'P 1'
#
loop_
_entity.id
_entity.type
_entity.pdbx_description
1 polymer ?
#
loop_
_entity_poly.entity_id
_entity_poly.type
_entity_poly.pdbx_seq_one_letter_code
_entity_poly.pdbx_strand_id
1 'polypeptide(L)'
;MKYRLMDVLACPYDKTFPLRLVVLSENVKDREYTGKVPFCELYCAYKGMNIKDMEDPSKAPCAECYKHEIGEGILYCEKCHRWYPIKEDIPILLPDELRNINEDKEFLSKIKDKLSKIDPKLAEDIINNGNPINLKQG
;
A
#
# COMPACT_ATOMS: atom_id res chain seq x y z
N MET A 1 7.37 3.93 4.10
CA MET A 1 7.15 2.47 4.24
C MET A 1 7.97 1.72 3.23
N LYS A 2 8.66 0.64 3.61
CA LYS A 2 9.47 -0.16 2.66
C LYS A 2 8.56 -1.06 1.82
N TYR A 3 8.73 -1.10 0.49
CA TYR A 3 7.94 -2.00 -0.40
C TYR A 3 7.95 -3.46 0.05
N ARG A 4 9.11 -3.95 0.49
CA ARG A 4 9.31 -5.32 0.96
C ARG A 4 8.46 -5.71 2.18
N LEU A 5 7.91 -4.75 2.93
CA LEU A 5 6.98 -5.04 4.03
C LEU A 5 5.66 -5.65 3.51
N MET A 6 5.29 -5.34 2.26
CA MET A 6 4.08 -5.88 1.63
C MET A 6 4.10 -7.39 1.43
N ASP A 7 5.26 -8.04 1.52
CA ASP A 7 5.39 -9.50 1.45
C ASP A 7 4.74 -10.21 2.65
N VAL A 8 4.55 -9.49 3.76
CA VAL A 8 3.96 -10.03 4.99
C VAL A 8 2.67 -9.33 5.42
N LEU A 9 2.34 -8.18 4.82
CA LEU A 9 1.13 -7.43 5.16
C LEU A 9 -0.09 -8.05 4.48
N ALA A 10 -1.02 -8.51 5.32
CA ALA A 10 -2.36 -8.92 4.93
C ALA A 10 -3.38 -8.00 5.58
N CYS A 11 -4.61 -8.00 5.05
CA CYS A 11 -5.74 -7.33 5.68
C CYS A 11 -5.92 -7.82 7.14
N PRO A 12 -5.89 -6.94 8.15
CA PRO A 12 -6.08 -7.32 9.55
C PRO A 12 -7.40 -8.05 9.81
N TYR A 13 -8.45 -7.75 9.04
CA TYR A 13 -9.81 -8.25 9.24
C TYR A 13 -10.05 -9.63 8.62
N ASP A 14 -9.72 -9.80 7.34
CA ASP A 14 -10.11 -10.99 6.56
C ASP A 14 -8.93 -11.80 6.03
N LYS A 15 -7.70 -11.39 6.39
CA LYS A 15 -6.42 -12.01 6.02
C LYS A 15 -6.15 -12.05 4.52
N THR A 16 -6.86 -11.25 3.73
CA THR A 16 -6.59 -11.11 2.28
C THR A 16 -5.16 -10.62 2.06
N PHE A 17 -4.46 -11.33 1.19
CA PHE A 17 -3.10 -11.06 0.78
C PHE A 17 -2.96 -11.28 -0.73
N PRO A 18 -2.24 -10.41 -1.46
CA PRO A 18 -1.68 -9.15 -0.98
C PRO A 18 -2.75 -8.04 -0.84
N LEU A 19 -2.48 -7.02 -0.02
CA LEU A 19 -3.23 -5.76 -0.09
C LEU A 19 -2.80 -4.98 -1.33
N ARG A 20 -3.75 -4.36 -2.04
CA ARG A 20 -3.46 -3.48 -3.17
C ARG A 20 -2.80 -2.20 -2.67
N LEU A 21 -1.61 -1.90 -3.16
CA LEU A 21 -0.84 -0.72 -2.79
C LEU A 21 -1.00 0.37 -3.85
N VAL A 22 -1.36 1.58 -3.42
CA VAL A 22 -1.25 2.81 -4.21
C VAL A 22 -0.19 3.70 -3.58
N VAL A 23 0.81 4.08 -4.37
CA VAL A 23 1.88 4.96 -3.94
C VAL A 23 1.54 6.38 -4.37
N LEU A 24 1.44 7.30 -3.42
CA LEU A 24 1.19 8.71 -3.69
C LEU A 24 2.52 9.47 -3.67
N SER A 25 3.41 9.18 -2.72
CA SER A 25 4.76 9.75 -2.71
C SER A 25 5.78 8.71 -2.31
N GLU A 26 6.99 8.89 -2.81
CA GLU A 26 8.13 8.05 -2.53
C GLU A 26 9.36 8.90 -2.23
N ASN A 27 10.23 8.35 -1.40
CA ASN A 27 11.52 8.89 -1.04
C ASN A 27 12.59 7.89 -1.48
N VAL A 28 13.63 8.39 -2.12
CA VAL A 28 14.81 7.58 -2.50
C VAL A 28 15.92 7.83 -1.50
N LYS A 29 16.48 6.75 -0.95
CA LYS A 29 17.63 6.78 -0.04
C LYS A 29 18.82 6.17 -0.75
N ASP A 30 19.98 6.81 -0.62
CA ASP A 30 21.23 6.22 -1.08
C ASP A 30 21.73 5.19 -0.05
N ARG A 31 21.64 3.91 -0.41
CA ARG A 31 22.05 2.77 0.41
C ARG A 31 22.26 1.52 -0.43
N GLU A 32 23.19 0.69 0.01
CA GLU A 32 23.51 -0.59 -0.62
C GLU A 32 22.70 -1.74 -0.02
N TYR A 33 22.37 -2.73 -0.86
CA TYR A 33 21.67 -3.94 -0.44
C TYR A 33 22.59 -5.16 -0.54
N THR A 34 22.75 -5.86 0.57
CA THR A 34 23.64 -7.04 0.70
C THR A 34 22.89 -8.32 1.10
N GLY A 35 21.56 -8.30 1.07
CA GLY A 35 20.73 -9.43 1.48
C GLY A 35 20.47 -10.46 0.37
N LYS A 36 19.71 -11.51 0.71
CA LYS A 36 19.28 -12.55 -0.24
C LYS A 36 18.46 -11.98 -1.40
N VAL A 37 18.63 -12.54 -2.60
CA VAL A 37 17.81 -12.20 -3.76
C VAL A 37 17.06 -13.45 -4.23
N PRO A 38 15.71 -13.42 -4.30
CA PRO A 38 14.84 -12.32 -3.89
C PRO A 38 14.78 -12.19 -2.35
N PHE A 39 14.58 -10.97 -1.85
CA PHE A 39 14.30 -10.73 -0.44
C PHE A 39 12.94 -11.30 -0.03
N CYS A 40 11.91 -10.94 -0.81
CA CYS A 40 10.53 -11.35 -0.59
C CYS A 40 10.35 -12.83 -0.91
N GLU A 41 9.44 -13.50 -0.20
CA GLU A 41 9.17 -14.92 -0.35
C GLU A 41 7.89 -15.18 -1.16
N LEU A 42 6.87 -14.35 -1.01
CA LEU A 42 5.55 -14.53 -1.61
C LEU A 42 5.24 -13.46 -2.65
N TYR A 43 5.39 -12.18 -2.32
CA TYR A 43 4.96 -11.05 -3.14
C TYR A 43 5.99 -9.90 -3.18
N CYS A 44 6.32 -9.45 -4.38
CA CYS A 44 7.17 -8.28 -4.61
C CYS A 44 6.32 -7.07 -4.97
N ALA A 45 5.98 -6.22 -3.99
CA ALA A 45 5.20 -5.01 -4.25
C ALA A 45 5.92 -3.98 -5.13
N TYR A 46 7.26 -3.99 -5.19
CA TYR A 46 8.01 -3.12 -6.09
C TYR A 46 7.85 -3.51 -7.58
N LYS A 47 7.61 -4.81 -7.85
CA LYS A 47 7.25 -5.30 -9.20
C LYS A 47 5.76 -5.50 -9.39
N GLY A 48 4.97 -5.48 -8.32
CA GLY A 48 3.53 -5.69 -8.35
C GLY A 48 3.09 -7.13 -8.64
N MET A 49 3.90 -8.14 -8.29
CA MET A 49 3.62 -9.54 -8.66
C MET A 49 4.08 -10.57 -7.59
N ASN A 50 3.54 -11.79 -7.64
CA ASN A 50 4.01 -12.88 -6.79
C ASN A 50 5.39 -13.37 -7.25
N ILE A 51 6.21 -13.79 -6.29
CA ILE A 51 7.57 -14.29 -6.56
C ILE A 51 7.54 -15.56 -7.42
N LYS A 52 6.57 -16.46 -7.18
CA LYS A 52 6.38 -17.69 -7.97
C LYS A 52 6.06 -17.42 -9.46
N ASP A 53 5.54 -16.23 -9.77
CA ASP A 53 5.14 -15.84 -11.13
C ASP A 53 6.25 -15.06 -11.85
N MET A 54 7.39 -14.80 -11.17
CA MET A 54 8.54 -14.12 -11.76
C MET A 54 9.37 -15.08 -12.59
N GLU A 55 9.75 -14.67 -13.81
CA GLU A 55 10.54 -15.49 -14.73
C GLU A 55 11.89 -15.93 -14.14
N ASP A 56 12.59 -15.01 -13.47
CA ASP A 56 13.85 -15.29 -12.77
C ASP A 56 13.91 -14.56 -11.42
N PRO A 57 13.46 -15.21 -10.33
CA PRO A 57 13.49 -14.63 -8.99
C PRO A 57 14.89 -14.24 -8.51
N SER A 58 15.94 -14.92 -9.01
CA SER A 58 17.34 -14.63 -8.63
C SER A 58 17.83 -13.27 -9.14
N LYS A 59 17.13 -12.68 -10.12
CA LYS A 59 17.38 -11.35 -10.68
C LYS A 59 16.37 -10.30 -10.20
N ALA A 60 15.63 -10.57 -9.13
CA ALA A 60 14.73 -9.58 -8.55
C ALA A 60 15.50 -8.27 -8.24
N PRO A 61 14.94 -7.08 -8.52
CA PRO A 61 15.64 -5.80 -8.38
C PRO A 61 15.72 -5.34 -6.92
N CYS A 62 16.11 -6.24 -6.01
CA CYS A 62 16.11 -5.98 -4.57
C CYS A 62 17.03 -4.81 -4.21
N ALA A 63 18.17 -4.64 -4.89
CA ALA A 63 19.06 -3.51 -4.69
C ALA A 63 18.39 -2.16 -4.99
N GLU A 64 17.62 -2.08 -6.07
CA GLU A 64 16.89 -0.86 -6.41
C GLU A 64 15.70 -0.67 -5.46
N CYS A 65 14.85 -1.68 -5.30
CA CYS A 65 13.74 -1.69 -4.33
C CYS A 65 14.19 -1.29 -2.92
N TYR A 66 15.42 -1.65 -2.53
CA TYR A 66 15.96 -1.29 -1.24
C TYR A 66 16.07 0.21 -1.06
N LYS A 67 16.32 1.00 -2.11
CA LYS A 67 16.46 2.47 -2.03
C LYS A 67 15.13 3.20 -1.86
N HIS A 68 14.01 2.60 -2.26
CA HIS A 68 12.71 3.24 -2.29
C HIS A 68 11.91 3.04 -0.99
N GLU A 69 11.33 4.13 -0.48
CA GLU A 69 10.42 4.15 0.66
C GLU A 69 9.16 4.96 0.33
N ILE A 70 7.99 4.40 0.59
CA ILE A 70 6.68 4.99 0.30
C ILE A 70 6.30 5.97 1.41
N GLY A 71 6.35 7.27 1.12
CA GLY A 71 6.05 8.34 2.08
C GLY A 71 4.56 8.45 2.39
N GLU A 72 3.73 8.64 1.36
CA GLU A 72 2.27 8.65 1.42
C GLU A 72 1.68 7.63 0.45
N GLY A 73 0.58 7.01 0.83
CA GLY A 73 -0.06 5.97 0.02
C GLY A 73 -1.35 5.42 0.65
N ILE A 74 -1.93 4.43 -0.03
CA ILE A 74 -3.06 3.65 0.45
C ILE A 74 -2.73 2.17 0.30
N LEU A 75 -3.08 1.38 1.32
CA LEU A 75 -3.29 -0.05 1.19
C LEU A 75 -4.78 -0.33 1.11
N TYR A 76 -5.22 -1.16 0.18
CA TYR A 76 -6.62 -1.45 -0.04
C TYR A 76 -6.88 -2.96 -0.06
N CYS A 77 -7.90 -3.39 0.68
CA CYS A 77 -8.40 -4.75 0.61
C CYS A 77 -9.56 -4.84 -0.37
N GLU A 78 -9.37 -5.52 -1.49
CA GLU A 78 -10.42 -5.70 -2.50
C GLU A 78 -11.56 -6.63 -2.02
N LYS A 79 -11.37 -7.37 -0.92
CA LYS A 79 -12.37 -8.29 -0.38
C LYS A 79 -13.36 -7.62 0.57
N CYS A 80 -12.89 -6.82 1.53
CA CYS A 80 -13.75 -6.13 2.50
C CYS A 80 -13.82 -4.61 2.31
N HIS A 81 -13.25 -4.09 1.22
CA HIS A 81 -13.26 -2.68 0.83
C HIS A 81 -12.64 -1.73 1.87
N ARG A 82 -11.81 -2.27 2.79
CA ARG A 82 -11.08 -1.46 3.77
C ARG A 82 -9.85 -0.84 3.14
N TRP A 83 -9.65 0.44 3.39
CA TRP A 83 -8.43 1.15 3.02
C TRP A 83 -7.65 1.55 4.26
N TYR A 84 -6.32 1.52 4.19
CA TYR A 84 -5.41 1.90 5.27
C TYR A 84 -4.44 2.97 4.74
N PRO A 85 -4.34 4.14 5.38
CA PRO A 85 -3.44 5.17 4.95
C PRO A 85 -1.99 4.80 5.27
N ILE A 86 -1.09 5.21 4.39
CA ILE A 86 0.33 5.34 4.70
C ILE A 86 0.58 6.84 4.85
N LYS A 87 1.00 7.27 6.05
CA LYS A 87 1.32 8.66 6.38
C LYS A 87 2.74 8.70 6.94
N GLU A 88 3.58 9.61 6.44
CA GLU A 88 4.97 9.79 6.93
C GLU A 88 5.74 8.47 7.03
N ASP A 89 5.70 7.67 5.97
CA ASP A 89 6.32 6.36 5.89
C ASP A 89 5.73 5.25 6.78
N ILE A 90 4.68 5.53 7.56
CA ILE A 90 4.05 4.61 8.51
C ILE A 90 2.70 4.11 7.96
N PRO A 91 2.53 2.79 7.72
CA PRO A 91 1.23 2.23 7.39
C PRO A 91 0.36 2.11 8.65
N ILE A 92 -0.84 2.70 8.62
CA ILE A 92 -1.77 2.72 9.75
C ILE A 92 -2.81 1.61 9.57
N LEU A 93 -2.47 0.40 10.03
CA LEU A 93 -3.37 -0.77 10.03
C LEU A 93 -4.17 -0.91 11.34
N LEU A 94 -4.67 0.21 11.86
CA LEU A 94 -5.50 0.20 13.06
C LEU A 94 -6.88 -0.41 12.77
N PRO A 95 -7.48 -1.12 13.74
CA PRO A 95 -8.90 -1.45 13.72
C PRO A 95 -9.77 -0.20 13.55
N ASP A 96 -10.91 -0.36 12.88
CA ASP A 96 -11.89 0.66 12.55
C ASP A 96 -12.28 1.51 13.78
N GLU A 97 -12.47 0.88 14.94
CA GLU A 97 -12.83 1.52 16.20
C GLU A 97 -11.72 2.40 16.81
N LEU A 98 -10.46 2.22 16.38
CA LEU A 98 -9.31 3.01 16.80
C LEU A 98 -8.92 4.08 15.77
N ARG A 99 -9.66 4.19 14.67
CA ARG A 99 -9.40 5.20 13.64
C ARG A 99 -10.05 6.54 13.97
N ASN A 100 -9.31 7.62 13.75
CA ASN A 100 -9.84 8.97 13.88
C ASN A 100 -10.59 9.36 12.59
N ILE A 101 -11.92 9.42 12.70
CA ILE A 101 -12.80 9.70 11.56
C ILE A 101 -12.47 11.04 10.87
N ASN A 102 -12.14 12.07 11.65
CA ASN A 102 -11.87 13.39 11.09
C ASN A 102 -10.55 13.40 10.32
N GLU A 103 -9.47 12.86 10.90
CA GLU A 103 -8.17 12.78 10.24
C GLU A 103 -8.20 11.96 8.95
N ASP A 104 -9.03 10.92 8.91
CA ASP A 104 -9.18 10.07 7.73
C ASP A 104 -9.99 10.73 6.62
N LYS A 105 -11.07 11.45 6.97
CA LYS A 105 -11.81 12.27 6.01
C LYS A 105 -10.93 13.38 5.43
N GLU A 106 -10.14 14.05 6.27
CA GLU A 106 -9.17 15.05 5.84
C GLU A 106 -8.11 14.45 4.91
N PHE A 107 -7.56 13.30 5.28
CA PHE A 107 -6.58 12.59 4.45
C PHE A 107 -7.18 12.23 3.08
N LEU A 108 -8.34 11.56 3.03
CA LEU A 108 -9.02 11.22 1.77
C LEU A 108 -9.29 12.47 0.93
N SER A 109 -9.77 13.55 1.54
CA SER A 109 -10.06 14.81 0.86
C SER A 109 -8.79 15.42 0.24
N LYS A 110 -7.66 15.37 0.95
CA LYS A 110 -6.35 15.84 0.47
C LYS A 110 -5.86 15.04 -0.74
N ILE A 111 -6.04 13.72 -0.73
CA ILE A 111 -5.42 12.85 -1.74
C ILE A 111 -6.35 12.50 -2.92
N LYS A 112 -7.66 12.77 -2.82
CA LYS A 112 -8.68 12.32 -3.80
C LYS A 112 -8.28 12.57 -5.26
N ASP A 113 -7.80 13.78 -5.57
CA ASP A 113 -7.51 14.17 -6.95
C ASP A 113 -6.28 13.44 -7.50
N LYS A 114 -5.32 13.15 -6.62
CA LYS A 114 -4.11 12.39 -6.96
C LYS A 114 -4.43 10.91 -7.09
N LEU A 115 -5.21 10.36 -6.16
CA LEU A 115 -5.69 8.99 -6.20
C LEU A 115 -6.47 8.71 -7.50
N SER A 116 -7.40 9.60 -7.87
CA SER A 116 -8.19 9.49 -9.11
C SER A 116 -7.34 9.57 -10.38
N LYS A 117 -6.18 10.24 -10.36
CA LYS A 117 -5.25 10.27 -11.51
C LYS A 117 -4.46 8.98 -11.66
N ILE A 118 -4.07 8.37 -10.53
CA ILE A 118 -3.25 7.15 -10.53
C ILE A 118 -4.12 5.92 -10.81
N ASP A 119 -5.30 5.86 -10.18
CA ASP A 119 -6.18 4.70 -10.23
C ASP A 119 -7.65 5.13 -10.14
N PRO A 120 -8.26 5.56 -11.26
CA PRO A 120 -9.61 6.12 -11.26
C PRO A 120 -10.65 5.17 -10.66
N LYS A 121 -10.54 3.87 -10.98
CA LYS A 121 -11.50 2.84 -10.52
C LYS A 121 -11.39 2.62 -9.01
N LEU A 122 -10.17 2.49 -8.50
CA LEU A 122 -9.97 2.32 -7.06
C LEU A 122 -10.35 3.59 -6.28
N ALA A 123 -10.04 4.76 -6.84
CA ALA A 123 -10.43 6.04 -6.24
C ALA A 123 -11.95 6.12 -6.05
N GLU A 124 -12.71 5.77 -7.08
CA GLU A 124 -14.17 5.74 -7.01
C GLU A 124 -14.68 4.80 -5.92
N ASP A 125 -14.10 3.60 -5.82
CA ASP A 125 -14.51 2.61 -4.81
C ASP A 125 -14.21 3.08 -3.38
N ILE A 126 -13.01 3.63 -3.13
CA ILE A 126 -12.64 4.17 -1.82
C ILE A 126 -13.51 5.39 -1.45
N ILE A 127 -13.74 6.30 -2.39
CA ILE A 127 -14.49 7.54 -2.16
C ILE A 127 -15.97 7.25 -1.86
N ASN A 128 -16.55 6.23 -2.48
CA ASN A 128 -17.98 5.94 -2.38
C ASN A 128 -18.34 4.81 -1.41
N ASN A 129 -17.49 3.78 -1.30
CA ASN A 129 -17.78 2.53 -0.59
C ASN A 129 -16.69 2.14 0.42
N GLY A 130 -15.61 2.91 0.51
CA GLY A 130 -14.46 2.61 1.36
C GLY A 130 -14.86 2.43 2.83
N ASN A 131 -14.36 1.35 3.43
CA ASN A 131 -14.46 1.09 4.85
C ASN A 131 -13.17 1.53 5.57
N PRO A 132 -13.26 1.99 6.83
CA PRO A 132 -14.49 2.30 7.56
C PRO A 132 -15.09 3.67 7.19
N ILE A 133 -14.37 4.47 6.40
CA ILE A 133 -14.71 5.87 6.11
C ILE A 133 -14.65 6.12 4.61
N ASN A 134 -15.64 6.84 4.10
CA ASN A 134 -15.71 7.30 2.71
C ASN A 134 -16.24 8.75 2.66
N LEU A 135 -16.16 9.40 1.50
CA LEU A 135 -16.54 10.81 1.33
C LEU A 135 -17.99 11.00 0.88
N LYS A 136 -18.68 9.93 0.49
CA LYS A 136 -20.10 9.97 0.11
C LYS A 136 -21.03 10.00 1.33
N GLN A 137 -20.59 9.48 2.47
CA GLN A 137 -21.31 9.56 3.76
C GLN A 137 -20.91 10.84 4.53
N GLY A 138 -21.44 11.98 4.06
CA GLY A 138 -21.30 13.31 4.66
C GLY A 138 -22.52 14.15 4.37
#